data_AF-A0A7J2JSR4-F1
#
_entry.id   AF-A0A7J2JSR4-F1
#
_cell.length_a   1.000
_cell.length_b   1.000
_cell.length_c   1.000
_cell.angle_alpha   90.00
_cell.angle_beta   90.00
_cell.angle_gamma   90.00
#
_symmetry.space_group_name_H-M   'P 1'
#
loop_
_entity.id
_entity.type
_entity.pdbx_description
1 polymer ?
#
loop_
_entity_poly.entity_id
_entity_poly.type
_entity_poly.pdbx_seq_one_letter_code
_entity_poly.pdbx_strand_id
1 'polypeptide(L)' 'MSHVWRGFRRLTRIDEARESFFRSVGLEPTEPEEVHLSEALWRVLAEDVSAPADVPPRPRAALDGYAVRSSE' A
#
# COMPACT_ATOMS: atom_id res chain seq x y z
N MET A 1 41.45 -22.51 -12.59
CA MET A 1 41.42 -22.52 -11.12
C MET A 1 39.96 -22.47 -10.68
N SER A 2 39.34 -23.64 -10.52
CA SER A 2 37.94 -23.78 -10.11
C SER A 2 37.86 -23.71 -8.57
N HIS A 3 37.51 -22.54 -8.04
CA HIS A 3 37.07 -22.46 -6.64
C HIS A 3 35.68 -23.09 -6.56
N VAL A 4 35.62 -24.38 -6.23
CA VAL A 4 34.37 -25.10 -5.99
C VAL A 4 33.88 -24.68 -4.61
N TRP A 5 32.96 -23.73 -4.57
CA TRP A 5 32.27 -23.30 -3.35
C TRP A 5 31.50 -24.50 -2.75
N ARG A 6 32.05 -25.10 -1.68
CA ARG A 6 31.39 -26.16 -0.92
C ARG A 6 30.23 -25.56 -0.10
N GLY A 7 29.04 -25.55 -0.70
CA GLY A 7 27.81 -25.16 -0.03
C GLY A 7 26.61 -25.05 -0.97
N PHE A 8 26.83 -24.58 -2.19
CA PHE A 8 25.77 -24.43 -3.20
C PHE A 8 26.01 -25.37 -4.38
N ARG A 9 25.13 -26.38 -4.55
CA ARG A 9 25.23 -27.36 -5.65
C ARG A 9 25.01 -26.71 -7.03
N ARG A 10 24.31 -25.58 -7.12
CA ARG A 10 24.05 -24.81 -8.35
C ARG A 10 23.77 -23.34 -7.99
N LEU A 11 24.32 -22.40 -8.77
CA LEU A 11 23.95 -20.98 -8.70
C LEU A 11 22.71 -20.74 -9.56
N THR A 12 21.74 -20.01 -9.01
CA THR A 12 20.48 -19.66 -9.68
C THR A 12 20.43 -18.14 -9.82
N ARG A 13 19.84 -17.62 -10.91
CA ARG A 13 19.66 -16.18 -11.05
C ARG A 13 18.69 -15.66 -9.99
N ILE A 14 18.89 -14.44 -9.54
CA ILE A 14 18.10 -13.85 -8.45
C ILE A 14 16.60 -13.85 -8.76
N ASP A 15 16.21 -13.56 -10.00
CA ASP A 15 14.79 -13.54 -10.39
C ASP A 15 14.15 -14.92 -10.31
N GLU A 16 14.86 -15.95 -10.80
CA GLU A 16 14.42 -17.35 -10.76
C GLU A 16 14.34 -17.87 -9.31
N ALA A 17 15.31 -17.48 -8.47
CA ALA A 17 15.29 -17.81 -7.04
C ALA A 17 14.11 -17.15 -6.32
N ARG A 18 13.84 -15.87 -6.61
CA ARG A 18 12.75 -15.09 -6.02
C ARG A 18 11.39 -15.65 -6.43
N GLU A 19 11.21 -15.97 -7.71
CA GLU A 19 9.97 -16.55 -8.22
C GLU A 19 9.73 -17.94 -7.62
N SER A 20 10.74 -18.81 -7.60
CA SER A 20 10.66 -20.13 -6.99
C SER A 20 10.30 -20.06 -5.50
N PHE A 21 10.89 -19.12 -4.76
CA PHE A 21 10.58 -18.88 -3.35
C PHE A 21 9.13 -18.44 -3.15
N PHE A 22 8.67 -17.39 -3.83
CA PHE A 22 7.29 -16.92 -3.64
C PHE A 22 6.25 -17.95 -4.09
N ARG A 23 6.56 -18.74 -5.13
CA ARG A 23 5.72 -19.84 -5.58
C ARG A 23 5.63 -20.97 -4.56
N SER A 24 6.72 -21.29 -3.87
CA SER A 24 6.73 -22.38 -2.88
C SER A 24 6.09 -21.99 -1.56
N VAL A 25 6.17 -20.72 -1.18
CA VAL A 25 5.53 -20.20 0.05
C VAL A 25 4.02 -20.08 -0.12
N GLY A 26 3.51 -19.94 -1.35
CA GLY A 26 2.07 -19.88 -1.62
C GLY A 26 1.42 -18.66 -0.94
N LEU A 27 2.00 -17.47 -1.13
CA LEU A 27 1.48 -16.25 -0.52
C LEU A 27 0.12 -15.89 -1.10
N GLU A 28 -0.90 -16.01 -0.26
CA GLU A 28 -2.23 -15.48 -0.50
C GLU A 28 -2.55 -14.42 0.56
N PRO A 29 -3.38 -13.41 0.25
CA PRO A 29 -3.89 -12.51 1.27
C PRO A 29 -4.57 -13.32 2.38
N THR A 30 -4.36 -12.91 3.62
CA THR A 30 -5.12 -13.46 4.75
C THR A 30 -6.59 -13.09 4.61
N GLU A 31 -7.47 -13.80 5.32
CA GLU A 31 -8.86 -13.39 5.43
C GLU A 31 -8.94 -11.95 5.97
N PRO A 32 -9.78 -11.08 5.36
CA PRO A 32 -10.00 -9.75 5.86
C PRO A 32 -10.64 -9.78 7.25
N GLU A 33 -10.25 -8.83 8.09
CA GLU A 33 -10.88 -8.59 9.39
C GLU A 33 -11.16 -7.11 9.58
N GLU A 34 -12.25 -6.80 10.30
CA GLU A 34 -12.52 -5.45 10.77
C GLU A 34 -11.75 -5.18 12.06
N VAL A 35 -11.02 -4.06 12.09
CA VAL A 35 -10.21 -3.66 13.24
C VAL A 35 -10.52 -2.22 13.62
N HIS A 36 -10.22 -1.84 14.86
CA HIS A 36 -10.31 -0.44 15.27
C HIS A 36 -9.28 0.42 14.53
N LEU A 37 -9.61 1.68 14.25
CA LEU A 37 -8.73 2.60 13.53
C LEU A 37 -7.36 2.79 14.23
N SER A 38 -7.33 2.74 15.56
CA SER A 38 -6.10 2.80 16.36
C SER A 38 -5.14 1.63 16.11
N GLU A 39 -5.65 0.50 15.61
CA GLU A 39 -4.91 -0.73 15.34
C GLU A 39 -4.63 -0.93 13.84
N ALA A 40 -5.14 -0.04 12.99
CA ALA A 40 -5.02 -0.15 11.53
C ALA A 40 -3.61 0.22 11.01
N LEU A 41 -2.79 0.92 11.81
CA LEU A 41 -1.44 1.29 11.40
C LEU A 41 -0.62 0.02 11.12
N TRP A 42 0.10 0.01 9.98
CA TRP A 42 0.87 -1.12 9.46
C TRP A 42 0.07 -2.31 8.92
N ARG A 43 -1.26 -2.23 8.84
CA ARG A 43 -2.08 -3.21 8.10
C ARG A 43 -2.11 -2.88 6.61
N VAL A 44 -2.53 -3.86 5.80
CA VAL A 44 -2.86 -3.69 4.39
C VAL A 44 -4.38 -3.61 4.26
N LEU A 45 -4.89 -2.61 3.53
CA LEU A 45 -6.32 -2.51 3.27
C LEU A 45 -6.79 -3.70 2.42
N ALA A 46 -7.90 -4.31 2.83
CA ALA A 46 -8.54 -5.41 2.09
C ALA A 46 -9.40 -4.91 0.92
N GLU A 47 -9.80 -3.63 0.94
CA GLU A 47 -10.65 -3.00 -0.06
C GLU A 47 -10.31 -1.50 -0.22
N ASP A 48 -10.78 -0.92 -1.31
CA ASP A 48 -10.64 0.52 -1.55
C ASP A 48 -11.52 1.33 -0.60
N VAL A 49 -10.99 2.45 -0.08
CA VAL A 49 -11.73 3.37 0.79
C VAL A 49 -12.03 4.65 0.02
N SER A 50 -13.32 4.96 -0.14
CA SER A 50 -13.78 6.19 -0.80
C SER A 50 -14.37 7.18 0.21
N ALA A 51 -14.19 8.49 -0.05
CA ALA A 51 -14.80 9.51 0.77
C ALA A 51 -16.33 9.49 0.57
N PRO A 52 -17.14 9.42 1.64
CA PRO A 52 -18.59 9.36 1.50
C PRO A 52 -19.22 10.72 1.15
N ALA A 53 -18.48 11.82 1.27
CA ALA A 53 -18.93 13.17 1.00
C ALA A 53 -17.75 14.13 0.80
N ASP A 54 -18.02 15.29 0.19
CA ASP A 54 -17.07 16.39 0.08
C ASP A 54 -16.68 16.94 1.46
N VAL A 55 -15.39 17.27 1.60
CA VAL A 55 -14.86 17.94 2.80
C VAL A 55 -14.04 19.16 2.36
N PRO A 56 -14.53 20.40 2.59
CA PRO A 56 -15.76 20.74 3.31
C PRO A 56 -17.03 20.48 2.49
N PRO A 57 -18.19 20.22 3.14
CA PRO A 57 -19.45 19.90 2.45
C PRO A 57 -20.08 21.10 1.71
N ARG A 58 -19.49 22.28 1.81
CA ARG A 58 -19.94 23.52 1.18
C ARG A 58 -18.78 24.52 1.07
N PRO A 59 -18.83 25.49 0.14
CA PRO A 59 -17.81 26.52 0.03
C PRO A 59 -17.59 27.21 1.38
N ARG A 60 -16.33 27.32 1.80
CA ARG A 60 -15.93 28.05 3.00
C ARG A 60 -14.93 29.14 2.60
N ALA A 61 -15.04 30.30 3.26
CA ALA A 61 -14.02 31.32 3.15
C ALA A 61 -12.70 30.74 3.70
N ALA A 62 -11.60 30.96 2.98
CA ALA A 62 -10.28 30.54 3.41
C ALA A 62 -9.69 31.49 4.49
N LEU A 63 -10.24 32.70 4.60
CA LEU A 63 -9.79 33.80 5.44
C LEU A 63 -11.00 34.56 5.99
N ASP A 64 -10.77 35.34 7.04
CA ASP A 64 -11.74 36.32 7.52
C ASP A 64 -11.82 37.51 6.55
N GLY A 65 -13.04 37.93 6.21
CA GLY A 65 -13.27 39.02 5.28
C GLY A 65 -14.71 39.09 4.78
N TYR A 66 -14.91 39.73 3.64
CA TYR A 66 -16.21 39.87 2.99
C TYR A 66 -16.23 39.12 1.66
N ALA A 67 -17.37 38.49 1.33
CA ALA A 67 -17.57 37.91 0.02
C ALA A 67 -17.73 39.04 -1.02
N VAL A 68 -16.88 39.03 -2.05
CA VAL A 68 -16.90 40.00 -3.15
C VAL A 68 -17.16 39.30 -4.47
N ARG A 69 -17.77 40.01 -5.42
CA ARG A 69 -17.85 39.55 -6.82
C ARG A 69 -16.53 39.89 -7.51
N SER A 70 -15.86 38.91 -8.10
CA SER A 70 -14.57 39.13 -8.77
C SER A 70 -14.68 39.92 -10.07
N SER A 71 -15.87 39.99 -10.65
CA SER A 71 -16.22 40.80 -11.81
C SER A 71 -17.63 41.34 -11.69
N GLU A 72 -17.93 42.41 -12.44
CA GLU A 72 -19.27 42.98 -12.51
C GLU A 72 -20.28 42.08 -13.24
#